data_AF-B8BSY0-F1
#
_entry.id   AF-B8BSY0-F1
#
_cell.length_a   1.000
_cell.length_b   1.000
_cell.length_c   1.000
_cell.angle_alpha   90.00
_cell.angle_beta   90.00
_cell.angle_gamma   90.00
#
_symmetry.space_group_name_H-M   'P 1'
#
loop_
_entity.id
_entity.type
_entity.pdbx_description
1 polymer ?
#
loop_
_entity_poly.entity_id
_entity_poly.type
_entity_poly.pdbx_seq_one_letter_code
_entity_poly.pdbx_strand_id
1 'polypeptide(L)'
;MITVLLLLRSIVFTDALSSVFAFVGISRGNSYHHKALAIASPLRHPHGRVASILIRHAHANEEDDGTSANEGADGPSSPQDLDQRKLELEKLMSSKAVQRDESIPVLTASRRRSLEKEIELLQQLDPDVSNTQDLNHEGNIMAQFWSIWYGERGPMNERKLRTIEDMLVVDDEPSTWAAAETKYLELIYDHCGSNDGNNAVENLNLANWIEPANRLATLLYMMGRLDESKKWCEEILKAKPWHIGALSGVVMVCMKLNDEEGVIKWASKGLPRLTPQTLDARRAWVTTNTDEAKRKLLEMEEINKRLFEVADENVSEECSGCTDSGDSSVISEYSAWQ
;
A
#
# COMPACT_ATOMS: atom_id res chain seq x y z
N MET A 1 -5.22 22.67 7.43
CA MET A 1 -4.59 21.34 7.49
C MET A 1 -4.57 20.57 6.16
N ILE A 2 -5.43 20.87 5.16
CA ILE A 2 -5.26 20.43 3.74
C ILE A 2 -3.85 20.72 3.22
N THR A 3 -3.30 21.87 3.60
CA THR A 3 -1.93 22.24 3.28
C THR A 3 -0.91 21.31 3.93
N VAL A 4 -1.13 20.68 5.08
CA VAL A 4 -0.14 19.79 5.72
C VAL A 4 -0.18 18.37 5.12
N LEU A 5 -1.34 17.85 4.71
CA LEU A 5 -1.44 16.57 3.99
C LEU A 5 -1.01 16.69 2.52
N LEU A 6 -1.30 17.81 1.85
CA LEU A 6 -0.79 18.12 0.51
C LEU A 6 0.67 18.60 0.54
N LEU A 7 1.12 19.32 1.58
CA LEU A 7 2.53 19.58 1.81
C LEU A 7 3.25 18.31 2.23
N LEU A 8 2.66 17.31 2.89
CA LEU A 8 3.34 16.01 3.03
C LEU A 8 3.45 15.28 1.67
N ARG A 9 2.57 15.56 0.70
CA ARG A 9 2.79 15.15 -0.71
C ARG A 9 3.88 15.97 -1.44
N SER A 10 4.24 17.18 -1.02
CA SER A 10 5.22 18.06 -1.72
C SER A 10 6.53 18.38 -0.96
N ILE A 11 6.50 18.52 0.37
CA ILE A 11 7.63 18.72 1.32
C ILE A 11 8.41 17.43 1.55
N VAL A 12 7.75 16.25 1.57
CA VAL A 12 8.46 14.95 1.71
C VAL A 12 9.50 14.77 0.59
N PHE A 13 9.30 15.43 -0.55
CA PHE A 13 10.26 15.42 -1.65
C PHE A 13 11.32 16.55 -1.64
N THR A 14 11.09 17.68 -0.97
CA THR A 14 11.92 18.88 -1.16
C THR A 14 12.78 19.29 0.05
N ASP A 15 12.33 19.17 1.31
CA ASP A 15 13.08 19.80 2.42
C ASP A 15 13.60 18.86 3.52
N ALA A 16 12.94 17.73 3.82
CA ALA A 16 13.35 16.87 4.93
C ALA A 16 14.75 16.23 4.75
N LEU A 17 15.17 15.98 3.50
CA LEU A 17 16.47 15.38 3.20
C LEU A 17 17.60 16.42 3.03
N SER A 18 17.30 17.68 2.72
CA SER A 18 18.34 18.72 2.57
C SER A 18 19.06 18.99 3.89
N SER A 19 18.37 18.95 5.03
CA SER A 19 18.99 19.10 6.35
C SER A 19 19.77 17.86 6.79
N VAL A 20 19.31 16.66 6.43
CA VAL A 20 20.00 15.39 6.82
C VAL A 20 21.30 15.23 6.03
N PHE A 21 21.33 15.57 4.73
CA PHE A 21 22.56 15.49 3.94
C PHE A 21 23.55 16.64 4.16
N ALA A 22 23.11 17.79 4.68
CA ALA A 22 24.02 18.82 5.16
C ALA A 22 24.78 18.39 6.44
N PHE A 23 24.23 17.44 7.22
CA PHE A 23 24.83 16.96 8.46
C PHE A 23 25.82 15.79 8.27
N VAL A 24 25.72 15.04 7.15
CA VAL A 24 26.59 13.88 6.84
C VAL A 24 27.80 14.25 5.95
N GLY A 25 28.06 15.56 5.78
CA GLY A 25 29.30 16.07 5.17
C GLY A 25 30.54 15.73 6.00
N ILE A 26 31.26 14.69 5.58
CA ILE A 26 32.55 14.19 6.05
C ILE A 26 33.48 15.34 6.51
N SER A 27 33.79 15.41 7.81
CA SER A 27 34.93 16.19 8.31
C SER A 27 36.11 15.25 8.57
N ARG A 28 36.93 15.03 7.52
CA ARG A 28 38.32 14.61 7.67
C ARG A 28 39.18 15.87 7.83
N GLY A 29 39.65 16.10 9.05
CA GLY A 29 40.89 16.80 9.40
C GLY A 29 41.10 18.24 8.91
N ASN A 30 40.97 19.20 9.81
CA ASN A 30 42.14 20.00 10.23
C ASN A 30 41.86 20.84 11.49
N SER A 31 42.88 20.88 12.34
CA SER A 31 43.01 21.74 13.52
C SER A 31 42.82 23.23 13.16
N TYR A 32 42.18 24.02 14.03
CA TYR A 32 42.72 25.24 14.66
C TYR A 32 41.63 26.05 15.40
N HIS A 33 41.93 26.36 16.68
CA HIS A 33 41.55 27.49 17.53
C HIS A 33 40.08 27.91 17.80
N HIS A 34 39.74 27.81 19.09
CA HIS A 34 38.92 28.69 19.94
C HIS A 34 38.27 29.93 19.29
N LYS A 35 36.93 30.04 19.44
CA LYS A 35 36.28 31.16 20.17
C LYS A 35 34.80 30.86 20.40
N ALA A 36 34.41 30.88 21.66
CA ALA A 36 33.03 30.92 22.11
C ALA A 36 32.45 32.32 21.86
N LEU A 37 31.22 32.39 21.38
CA LEU A 37 30.37 33.57 21.50
C LEU A 37 28.90 33.15 21.49
N ALA A 38 28.30 33.31 22.66
CA ALA A 38 26.86 33.20 22.89
C ALA A 38 26.17 34.45 22.34
N ILE A 39 25.11 34.27 21.54
CA ILE A 39 24.05 35.26 21.39
C ILE A 39 22.72 34.52 21.34
N ALA A 40 21.94 34.68 22.39
CA ALA A 40 20.54 34.32 22.47
C ALA A 40 19.71 35.51 21.97
N SER A 41 18.74 35.29 21.09
CA SER A 41 17.38 35.89 21.14
C SER A 41 16.47 35.40 20.00
N PRO A 42 15.13 35.46 20.20
CA PRO A 42 14.16 34.60 19.51
C PRO A 42 13.52 35.28 18.29
N LEU A 43 13.39 34.56 17.18
CA LEU A 43 12.66 35.04 16.00
C LEU A 43 11.20 34.56 16.04
N ARG A 44 10.32 35.53 16.23
CA ARG A 44 8.87 35.47 15.99
C ARG A 44 8.60 35.13 14.51
N HIS A 45 7.65 34.23 14.27
CA HIS A 45 7.06 34.01 12.95
C HIS A 45 6.14 35.16 12.54
N PRO A 46 6.21 35.62 11.28
CA PRO A 46 5.09 36.28 10.63
C PRO A 46 4.32 35.28 9.77
N HIS A 47 3.03 35.14 10.07
CA HIS A 47 2.03 34.61 9.14
C HIS A 47 1.90 35.57 7.95
N GLY A 48 1.75 35.02 6.74
CA GLY A 48 0.88 35.66 5.74
C GLY A 48 1.26 35.53 4.26
N ARG A 49 0.47 34.70 3.58
CA ARG A 49 -0.04 34.83 2.20
C ARG A 49 0.90 34.53 1.02
N VAL A 50 0.64 33.40 0.34
CA VAL A 50 0.72 33.30 -1.13
C VAL A 50 -0.38 32.36 -1.68
N ALA A 51 -0.87 32.77 -2.84
CA ALA A 51 -1.90 32.29 -3.77
C ALA A 51 -2.33 30.82 -3.82
N SER A 52 -3.65 30.64 -3.93
CA SER A 52 -4.34 29.40 -4.27
C SER A 52 -4.27 29.10 -5.78
N ILE A 53 -3.80 27.92 -6.17
CA ILE A 53 -4.08 27.32 -7.49
C ILE A 53 -5.11 26.22 -7.27
N LEU A 54 -6.33 26.44 -7.77
CA LEU A 54 -7.42 25.46 -7.81
C LEU A 54 -7.13 24.41 -8.90
N ILE A 55 -7.08 23.13 -8.54
CA ILE A 55 -7.40 22.04 -9.45
C ILE A 55 -8.78 21.52 -9.02
N ARG A 56 -9.84 22.07 -9.64
CA ARG A 56 -11.15 21.41 -9.69
C ARG A 56 -11.04 20.29 -10.72
N HIS A 57 -11.25 19.04 -10.30
CA HIS A 57 -11.70 18.02 -11.24
C HIS A 57 -13.19 18.28 -11.48
N ALA A 58 -13.53 18.63 -12.72
CA ALA A 58 -14.89 18.79 -13.18
C ALA A 58 -15.53 17.39 -13.30
N HIS A 59 -16.49 17.09 -12.43
CA HIS A 59 -17.51 16.11 -12.76
C HIS A 59 -18.53 16.81 -13.65
N ALA A 60 -18.64 16.36 -14.90
CA ALA A 60 -19.73 16.72 -15.77
C ALA A 60 -21.03 16.13 -15.17
N ASN A 61 -21.96 17.01 -14.81
CA ASN A 61 -23.35 16.64 -14.59
C ASN A 61 -23.96 16.44 -15.99
N GLU A 62 -24.21 15.20 -16.38
CA GLU A 62 -25.13 14.91 -17.46
C GLU A 62 -26.54 15.06 -16.91
N GLU A 63 -27.28 16.02 -17.47
CA GLU A 63 -28.71 16.19 -17.26
C GLU A 63 -29.42 15.04 -17.98
N ASP A 64 -30.07 14.17 -17.20
CA ASP A 64 -30.88 13.04 -17.66
C ASP A 64 -32.29 13.57 -18.00
N ASP A 65 -32.57 13.69 -19.31
CA ASP A 65 -33.88 14.04 -19.84
C ASP A 65 -34.75 12.78 -19.91
N GLY A 66 -35.88 12.84 -19.21
CA GLY A 66 -36.74 11.70 -18.99
C GLY A 66 -37.39 11.20 -20.29
N THR A 67 -37.28 9.90 -20.55
CA THR A 67 -38.27 9.19 -21.37
C THR A 67 -38.55 7.81 -20.78
N SER A 68 -39.75 7.69 -20.22
CA SER A 68 -40.35 6.44 -19.75
C SER A 68 -40.67 5.52 -20.93
N ALA A 69 -40.03 4.36 -20.98
CA ALA A 69 -40.56 3.19 -21.67
C ALA A 69 -40.28 1.93 -20.84
N ASN A 70 -41.37 1.24 -20.54
CA ASN A 70 -41.48 0.03 -19.77
C ASN A 70 -41.17 -1.18 -20.66
N GLU A 71 -40.01 -1.82 -20.51
CA GLU A 71 -39.74 -3.15 -21.05
C GLU A 71 -38.99 -3.98 -20.01
N GLY A 72 -39.61 -5.09 -19.60
CA GLY A 72 -39.00 -6.09 -18.74
C GLY A 72 -37.87 -6.80 -19.46
N ALA A 73 -36.65 -6.59 -18.99
CA ALA A 73 -35.47 -7.34 -19.38
C ALA A 73 -34.61 -7.52 -18.13
N ASP A 74 -34.23 -8.75 -17.84
CA ASP A 74 -33.21 -9.10 -16.85
C ASP A 74 -31.92 -8.31 -17.16
N GLY A 75 -31.77 -7.18 -16.49
CA GLY A 75 -30.68 -6.25 -16.71
C GLY A 75 -29.35 -6.82 -16.22
N PRO A 76 -28.23 -6.43 -16.84
CA PRO A 76 -26.89 -6.86 -16.42
C PRO A 76 -26.68 -6.45 -14.96
N SER A 77 -26.29 -7.42 -14.12
CA SER A 77 -25.88 -7.23 -12.74
C SER A 77 -25.11 -5.92 -12.59
N SER A 78 -25.66 -4.99 -11.81
CA SER A 78 -24.99 -3.73 -11.47
C SER A 78 -23.53 -4.01 -11.09
N PRO A 79 -22.55 -3.17 -11.47
CA PRO A 79 -21.15 -3.35 -11.05
C PRO A 79 -20.98 -3.57 -9.53
N GLN A 80 -21.90 -3.04 -8.72
CA GLN A 80 -21.93 -3.28 -7.27
C GLN A 80 -22.30 -4.73 -6.88
N ASP A 81 -23.11 -5.41 -7.69
CA ASP A 81 -23.51 -6.82 -7.50
C ASP A 81 -22.36 -7.78 -7.81
N LEU A 82 -21.49 -7.45 -8.79
CA LEU A 82 -20.30 -8.25 -9.10
C LEU A 82 -19.25 -8.24 -7.98
N ASP A 83 -19.01 -7.07 -7.37
CA ASP A 83 -18.08 -6.96 -6.24
C ASP A 83 -18.60 -7.72 -5.00
N GLN A 84 -19.91 -7.64 -4.75
CA GLN A 84 -20.56 -8.37 -3.66
C GLN A 84 -20.48 -9.88 -3.87
N ARG A 85 -20.79 -10.35 -5.08
CA ARG A 85 -20.64 -11.76 -5.48
C ARG A 85 -19.21 -12.25 -5.39
N LYS A 86 -18.22 -11.41 -5.77
CA LYS A 86 -16.80 -11.74 -5.62
C LYS A 86 -16.42 -11.90 -4.15
N LEU A 87 -16.88 -11.00 -3.27
CA LEU A 87 -16.64 -11.09 -1.83
C LEU A 87 -17.30 -12.33 -1.21
N GLU A 88 -18.53 -12.66 -1.64
CA GLU A 88 -19.22 -13.88 -1.22
C GLU A 88 -18.51 -15.14 -1.70
N LEU A 89 -18.00 -15.15 -2.93
CA LEU A 89 -17.20 -16.25 -3.46
C LEU A 89 -15.87 -16.39 -2.71
N GLU A 90 -15.17 -15.29 -2.41
CA GLU A 90 -13.95 -15.30 -1.59
C GLU A 90 -14.25 -15.90 -0.20
N LYS A 91 -15.33 -15.48 0.46
CA LYS A 91 -15.78 -16.06 1.74
C LYS A 91 -16.12 -17.55 1.62
N LEU A 92 -16.79 -17.94 0.53
CA LEU A 92 -17.19 -19.33 0.32
C LEU A 92 -15.99 -20.24 0.03
N MET A 93 -15.02 -19.75 -0.74
CA MET A 93 -13.73 -20.43 -0.95
C MET A 93 -12.93 -20.55 0.36
N SER A 94 -12.94 -19.52 1.21
CA SER A 94 -12.35 -19.61 2.56
C SER A 94 -13.06 -20.67 3.41
N SER A 95 -14.40 -20.69 3.41
CA SER A 95 -15.18 -21.62 4.24
C SER A 95 -15.10 -23.11 3.82
N LYS A 96 -14.84 -23.40 2.53
CA LYS A 96 -14.72 -24.76 1.98
C LYS A 96 -13.27 -25.25 1.87
N ALA A 97 -12.29 -24.38 2.09
CA ALA A 97 -10.89 -24.76 2.10
C ALA A 97 -10.60 -25.59 3.37
N VAL A 98 -10.72 -26.92 3.24
CA VAL A 98 -10.18 -27.97 4.11
C VAL A 98 -8.95 -27.47 4.87
N GLN A 99 -9.09 -27.14 6.18
CA GLN A 99 -8.01 -26.73 7.10
C GLN A 99 -6.80 -26.07 6.40
N ARG A 100 -7.03 -25.20 5.41
CA ARG A 100 -5.93 -24.52 4.75
C ARG A 100 -5.51 -23.46 5.72
N ASP A 101 -4.22 -23.40 5.98
CA ASP A 101 -3.63 -22.32 6.74
C ASP A 101 -3.97 -21.00 6.01
N GLU A 102 -5.05 -20.32 6.43
CA GLU A 102 -5.54 -19.08 5.80
C GLU A 102 -4.51 -17.94 5.93
N SER A 103 -3.42 -18.17 6.67
CA SER A 103 -2.28 -17.27 6.68
C SER A 103 -1.51 -17.23 5.36
N ILE A 104 -1.69 -18.22 4.46
CA ILE A 104 -0.97 -18.28 3.20
C ILE A 104 -1.62 -17.35 2.16
N PRO A 105 -0.93 -16.27 1.72
CA PRO A 105 -1.51 -15.31 0.78
C PRO A 105 -1.66 -15.94 -0.60
N VAL A 106 -2.90 -16.08 -1.06
CA VAL A 106 -3.23 -16.61 -2.40
C VAL A 106 -3.02 -15.51 -3.45
N LEU A 107 -2.21 -15.81 -4.49
CA LEU A 107 -2.03 -14.92 -5.63
C LEU A 107 -3.24 -14.98 -6.57
N THR A 108 -4.21 -14.09 -6.36
CA THR A 108 -5.31 -13.94 -7.31
C THR A 108 -4.84 -13.29 -8.62
N ALA A 109 -5.58 -13.48 -9.72
CA ALA A 109 -5.27 -12.82 -11.00
C ALA A 109 -5.27 -11.28 -10.93
N SER A 110 -6.05 -10.71 -10.00
CA SER A 110 -6.05 -9.26 -9.73
C SER A 110 -4.78 -8.84 -8.97
N ARG A 111 -4.36 -9.64 -7.98
CA ARG A 111 -3.14 -9.38 -7.20
C ARG A 111 -1.89 -9.50 -8.06
N ARG A 112 -1.81 -10.52 -8.93
CA ARG A 112 -0.75 -10.67 -9.94
C ARG A 112 -0.63 -9.41 -10.80
N ARG A 113 -1.72 -9.00 -11.46
CA ARG A 113 -1.74 -7.80 -12.31
C ARG A 113 -1.32 -6.53 -11.57
N SER A 114 -1.71 -6.40 -10.31
CA SER A 114 -1.31 -5.27 -9.47
C SER A 114 0.20 -5.27 -9.20
N LEU A 115 0.77 -6.41 -8.81
CA LEU A 115 2.22 -6.55 -8.59
C LEU A 115 3.04 -6.36 -9.88
N GLU A 116 2.58 -6.91 -11.01
CA GLU A 116 3.19 -6.68 -12.32
C GLU A 116 3.20 -5.19 -12.66
N LYS A 117 2.09 -4.48 -12.39
CA LYS A 117 2.02 -3.04 -12.61
C LYS A 117 2.93 -2.27 -11.65
N GLU A 118 3.02 -2.68 -10.39
CA GLU A 118 3.99 -2.09 -9.43
C GLU A 118 5.43 -2.25 -9.93
N ILE A 119 5.80 -3.43 -10.45
CA ILE A 119 7.12 -3.71 -11.03
C ILE A 119 7.39 -2.78 -12.23
N GLU A 120 6.41 -2.63 -13.13
CA GLU A 120 6.52 -1.72 -14.28
C GLU A 120 6.74 -0.27 -13.82
N LEU A 121 5.98 0.19 -12.83
CA LEU A 121 6.11 1.54 -12.27
C LEU A 121 7.46 1.75 -11.58
N LEU A 122 7.99 0.74 -10.88
CA LEU A 122 9.33 0.80 -10.28
C LEU A 122 10.40 0.97 -11.38
N GLN A 123 10.28 0.24 -12.48
CA GLN A 123 11.20 0.36 -13.62
C GLN A 123 11.13 1.73 -14.30
N GLN A 124 9.96 2.36 -14.34
CA GLN A 124 9.80 3.72 -14.87
C GLN A 124 10.47 4.80 -13.99
N LEU A 125 10.83 4.48 -12.74
CA LEU A 125 11.62 5.38 -11.88
C LEU A 125 13.12 5.36 -12.21
N ASP A 126 13.57 4.51 -13.16
CA ASP A 126 14.95 4.49 -13.64
C ASP A 126 15.22 5.71 -14.54
N PRO A 127 16.27 6.49 -14.25
CA PRO A 127 16.61 7.69 -15.03
C PRO A 127 16.90 7.44 -16.52
N ASP A 128 17.24 6.22 -16.93
CA ASP A 128 17.49 5.88 -18.34
C ASP A 128 16.21 5.52 -19.10
N VAL A 129 15.19 5.06 -18.39
CA VAL A 129 13.88 4.70 -18.96
C VAL A 129 13.02 5.95 -19.10
N SER A 130 13.02 6.80 -18.07
CA SER A 130 12.35 8.09 -18.13
C SER A 130 13.20 9.07 -18.93
N ASN A 131 12.80 9.37 -20.17
CA ASN A 131 13.54 10.29 -21.06
C ASN A 131 13.51 11.77 -20.59
N THR A 132 13.15 12.02 -19.34
CA THR A 132 12.84 13.35 -18.83
C THR A 132 13.29 13.48 -17.38
N GLN A 133 14.13 14.47 -17.11
CA GLN A 133 14.27 15.11 -15.79
C GLN A 133 12.98 15.83 -15.35
N ASP A 134 11.82 15.40 -15.87
CA ASP A 134 10.52 16.01 -15.63
C ASP A 134 9.97 15.48 -14.31
N LEU A 135 9.97 16.36 -13.30
CA LEU A 135 9.37 16.09 -12.01
C LEU A 135 7.88 15.71 -12.12
N ASN A 136 7.20 16.13 -13.19
CA ASN A 136 5.81 15.72 -13.43
C ASN A 136 5.72 14.22 -13.74
N HIS A 137 6.71 13.63 -14.40
CA HIS A 137 6.71 12.20 -14.71
C HIS A 137 6.79 11.36 -13.44
N GLU A 138 7.72 11.69 -12.54
CA GLU A 138 7.84 11.02 -11.24
C GLU A 138 6.56 11.20 -10.41
N GLY A 139 6.00 12.43 -10.38
CA GLY A 139 4.72 12.70 -9.71
C GLY A 139 3.57 11.84 -10.25
N ASN A 140 3.50 11.62 -11.56
CA ASN A 140 2.50 10.76 -12.19
C ASN A 140 2.71 9.28 -11.85
N ILE A 141 3.96 8.81 -11.75
CA ILE A 141 4.26 7.44 -11.30
C ILE A 141 3.85 7.27 -9.84
N MET A 142 4.17 8.22 -8.97
CA MET A 142 3.76 8.19 -7.56
C MET A 142 2.23 8.16 -7.43
N ALA A 143 1.51 8.96 -8.21
CA ALA A 143 0.04 8.95 -8.22
C ALA A 143 -0.52 7.55 -8.59
N GLN A 144 0.12 6.86 -9.54
CA GLN A 144 -0.28 5.51 -9.92
C GLN A 144 0.02 4.48 -8.82
N PHE A 145 1.17 4.55 -8.14
CA PHE A 145 1.45 3.71 -6.97
C PHE A 145 0.36 3.87 -5.91
N TRP A 146 -0.01 5.11 -5.57
CA TRP A 146 -1.08 5.37 -4.61
C TRP A 146 -2.41 4.78 -5.07
N SER A 147 -2.76 4.94 -6.36
CA SER A 147 -3.99 4.35 -6.89
C SER A 147 -4.02 2.83 -6.72
N ILE A 148 -2.91 2.14 -6.97
CA ILE A 148 -2.81 0.68 -6.83
C ILE A 148 -2.92 0.26 -5.36
N TRP A 149 -2.17 0.90 -4.46
CA TRP A 149 -2.14 0.50 -3.05
C TRP A 149 -3.46 0.79 -2.31
N TYR A 150 -4.13 1.89 -2.64
CA TYR A 150 -5.50 2.15 -2.15
C TYR A 150 -6.52 1.15 -2.67
N GLY A 151 -6.44 0.81 -3.96
CA GLY A 151 -7.37 -0.06 -4.66
C GLY A 151 -7.07 -1.55 -4.55
N GLU A 152 -6.05 -1.94 -3.78
CA GLU A 152 -5.51 -3.31 -3.77
C GLU A 152 -6.56 -4.38 -3.40
N ARG A 153 -7.56 -4.01 -2.58
CA ARG A 153 -8.70 -4.86 -2.19
C ARG A 153 -10.01 -4.48 -2.89
N GLY A 154 -9.93 -3.84 -4.05
CA GLY A 154 -11.08 -3.46 -4.87
C GLY A 154 -11.76 -2.15 -4.44
N PRO A 155 -12.68 -1.64 -5.28
CA PRO A 155 -13.22 -0.29 -5.15
C PRO A 155 -14.08 -0.09 -3.90
N MET A 156 -14.72 -1.13 -3.39
CA MET A 156 -15.51 -1.03 -2.16
C MET A 156 -14.61 -0.76 -0.94
N ASN A 157 -13.49 -1.49 -0.83
CA ASN A 157 -12.55 -1.32 0.27
C ASN A 157 -11.75 -0.03 0.13
N GLU A 158 -11.43 0.39 -1.10
CA GLU A 158 -10.89 1.72 -1.37
C GLU A 158 -11.84 2.82 -0.87
N ARG A 159 -13.14 2.74 -1.16
CA ARG A 159 -14.13 3.70 -0.66
C ARG A 159 -14.17 3.73 0.86
N LYS A 160 -14.17 2.56 1.53
CA LYS A 160 -14.09 2.49 3.00
C LYS A 160 -12.87 3.24 3.52
N LEU A 161 -11.70 3.00 2.92
CA LEU A 161 -10.44 3.64 3.31
C LEU A 161 -10.52 5.16 3.14
N ARG A 162 -11.06 5.64 2.02
CA ARG A 162 -11.25 7.09 1.76
C ARG A 162 -12.23 7.73 2.73
N THR A 163 -13.33 7.06 3.08
CA THR A 163 -14.28 7.54 4.10
C THR A 163 -13.60 7.77 5.45
N ILE A 164 -12.63 6.92 5.82
CA ILE A 164 -11.84 7.14 7.05
C ILE A 164 -10.96 8.38 6.91
N GLU A 165 -10.35 8.61 5.74
CA GLU A 165 -9.55 9.82 5.49
C GLU A 165 -10.41 11.09 5.52
N ASP A 166 -11.62 11.05 4.96
CA ASP A 166 -12.54 12.19 4.96
C ASP A 166 -12.93 12.60 6.40
N MET A 167 -13.02 11.64 7.33
CA MET A 167 -13.23 11.94 8.76
C MET A 167 -12.10 12.78 9.37
N LEU A 168 -10.89 12.69 8.84
CA LEU A 168 -9.73 13.46 9.30
C LEU A 168 -9.68 14.88 8.72
N VAL A 169 -10.48 15.17 7.68
CA VAL A 169 -10.50 16.46 6.99
C VAL A 169 -11.58 17.40 7.55
N VAL A 170 -12.73 16.84 7.95
CA VAL A 170 -13.93 17.62 8.27
C VAL A 170 -13.80 18.35 9.60
N ASP A 171 -13.11 17.76 10.57
CA ASP A 171 -12.96 18.33 11.90
C ASP A 171 -11.49 18.24 12.32
N ASP A 172 -10.80 19.38 12.42
CA ASP A 172 -9.46 19.51 13.07
C ASP A 172 -9.53 19.16 14.59
N GLU A 173 -10.60 18.50 15.03
CA GLU A 173 -10.76 18.04 16.39
C GLU A 173 -10.02 16.71 16.60
N PRO A 174 -9.14 16.64 17.61
CA PRO A 174 -8.55 15.38 18.07
C PRO A 174 -9.58 14.31 18.50
N SER A 175 -10.86 14.68 18.63
CA SER A 175 -11.97 13.79 18.95
C SER A 175 -12.24 12.75 17.86
N THR A 176 -11.99 13.06 16.58
CA THR A 176 -12.23 12.15 15.45
C THR A 176 -11.12 11.12 15.26
N TRP A 177 -9.92 11.40 15.79
CA TRP A 177 -8.73 10.57 15.64
C TRP A 177 -8.92 9.16 16.22
N ALA A 178 -9.53 9.06 17.41
CA ALA A 178 -9.80 7.76 18.02
C ALA A 178 -10.76 6.92 17.16
N ALA A 179 -11.80 7.54 16.61
CA ALA A 179 -12.75 6.86 15.73
C ALA A 179 -12.11 6.43 14.40
N ALA A 180 -11.25 7.27 13.82
CA ALA A 180 -10.51 6.93 12.60
C ALA A 180 -9.52 5.79 12.84
N GLU A 181 -8.79 5.80 13.97
CA GLU A 181 -7.91 4.70 14.37
C GLU A 181 -8.67 3.39 14.49
N THR A 182 -9.82 3.37 15.18
CA THR A 182 -10.65 2.17 15.29
C THR A 182 -11.04 1.63 13.91
N LYS A 183 -11.48 2.50 12.99
CA LYS A 183 -11.86 2.08 11.63
C LYS A 183 -10.68 1.59 10.80
N TYR A 184 -9.49 2.16 10.95
CA TYR A 184 -8.30 1.64 10.30
C TYR A 184 -7.98 0.24 10.82
N LEU A 185 -8.01 0.03 12.14
CA LEU A 185 -7.75 -1.27 12.75
C LEU A 185 -8.77 -2.32 12.31
N GLU A 186 -10.07 -2.01 12.30
CA GLU A 186 -11.12 -2.88 11.76
C GLU A 186 -10.81 -3.29 10.31
N LEU A 187 -10.47 -2.33 9.45
CA LEU A 187 -10.16 -2.59 8.05
C LEU A 187 -8.89 -3.43 7.89
N ILE A 188 -7.89 -3.24 8.75
CA ILE A 188 -6.67 -4.04 8.76
C ILE A 188 -7.00 -5.47 9.20
N TYR A 189 -7.77 -5.65 10.27
CA TYR A 189 -8.13 -6.99 10.79
C TYR A 189 -9.00 -7.77 9.82
N ASP A 190 -9.96 -7.11 9.15
CA ASP A 190 -10.81 -7.72 8.12
C ASP A 190 -10.01 -8.34 6.96
N HIS A 191 -8.82 -7.80 6.65
CA HIS A 191 -8.06 -8.16 5.45
C HIS A 191 -6.68 -8.80 5.72
N CYS A 192 -6.13 -8.57 6.91
CA CYS A 192 -4.78 -8.96 7.31
C CYS A 192 -4.75 -9.72 8.64
N GLY A 193 -5.91 -9.87 9.33
CA GLY A 193 -6.01 -10.60 10.58
C GLY A 193 -5.68 -12.08 10.43
N SER A 194 -5.27 -12.69 11.55
CA SER A 194 -5.07 -14.12 11.68
C SER A 194 -6.28 -14.77 12.35
N ASN A 195 -6.54 -16.04 12.01
CA ASN A 195 -7.64 -16.82 12.59
C ASN A 195 -7.47 -17.16 14.07
N ASP A 196 -6.26 -17.02 14.61
CA ASP A 196 -5.97 -17.26 16.03
C ASP A 196 -6.50 -16.13 16.94
N GLY A 197 -7.08 -15.07 16.38
CA GLY A 197 -7.59 -13.90 17.10
C GLY A 197 -6.47 -13.03 17.71
N ASN A 198 -5.21 -13.31 17.41
CA ASN A 198 -4.08 -12.53 17.88
C ASN A 198 -3.84 -11.33 16.97
N ASN A 199 -4.44 -10.21 17.35
CA ASN A 199 -4.43 -8.96 16.61
C ASN A 199 -3.17 -8.09 16.85
N ALA A 200 -2.10 -8.67 17.41
CA ALA A 200 -0.82 -7.99 17.50
C ALA A 200 -0.24 -7.76 16.11
N VAL A 201 0.34 -6.57 15.88
CA VAL A 201 0.77 -6.12 14.54
C VAL A 201 1.78 -7.08 13.89
N GLU A 202 2.64 -7.71 14.69
CA GLU A 202 3.62 -8.72 14.25
C GLU A 202 3.00 -10.02 13.69
N ASN A 203 1.73 -10.29 13.98
CA ASN A 203 1.01 -11.48 13.50
C ASN A 203 0.08 -11.17 12.32
N LEU A 204 0.02 -9.91 11.89
CA LEU A 204 -0.81 -9.52 10.75
C LEU A 204 -0.12 -9.88 9.45
N ASN A 205 -0.87 -10.49 8.53
CA ASN A 205 -0.40 -10.73 7.17
C ASN A 205 -0.54 -9.44 6.33
N LEU A 206 0.29 -8.43 6.61
CA LEU A 206 0.23 -7.14 5.89
C LEU A 206 0.49 -7.28 4.39
N ALA A 207 1.10 -8.37 3.92
CA ALA A 207 1.28 -8.62 2.49
C ALA A 207 -0.05 -8.74 1.72
N ASN A 208 -1.16 -8.88 2.43
CA ASN A 208 -2.51 -8.87 1.89
C ASN A 208 -3.01 -7.47 1.50
N TRP A 209 -2.83 -6.47 2.38
CA TRP A 209 -3.18 -5.07 2.09
C TRP A 209 -2.49 -4.08 3.04
N ILE A 210 -1.54 -3.33 2.50
CA ILE A 210 -0.64 -2.49 3.31
C ILE A 210 -1.18 -1.08 3.56
N GLU A 211 -1.96 -0.51 2.63
CA GLU A 211 -2.27 0.93 2.67
C GLU A 211 -3.03 1.36 3.94
N PRO A 212 -4.04 0.62 4.46
CA PRO A 212 -4.68 0.99 5.72
C PRO A 212 -3.71 1.07 6.90
N ALA A 213 -2.72 0.17 6.97
CA ALA A 213 -1.67 0.19 7.99
C ALA A 213 -0.76 1.42 7.84
N ASN A 214 -0.41 1.81 6.61
CA ASN A 214 0.36 3.01 6.35
C ASN A 214 -0.39 4.29 6.78
N ARG A 215 -1.71 4.32 6.56
CA ARG A 215 -2.58 5.43 7.00
C ARG A 215 -2.70 5.49 8.52
N LEU A 216 -2.85 4.35 9.17
CA LEU A 216 -2.79 4.25 10.62
C LEU A 216 -1.45 4.74 11.18
N ALA A 217 -0.32 4.32 10.59
CA ALA A 217 1.01 4.80 11.02
C ALA A 217 1.13 6.33 10.92
N THR A 218 0.58 6.93 9.86
CA THR A 218 0.54 8.38 9.68
C THR A 218 -0.33 9.06 10.75
N LEU A 219 -1.51 8.52 11.03
CA LEU A 219 -2.39 9.01 12.08
C LEU A 219 -1.70 8.95 13.45
N LEU A 220 -1.06 7.84 13.80
CA LEU A 220 -0.31 7.67 15.04
C LEU A 220 0.83 8.69 15.18
N TYR A 221 1.54 8.99 14.09
CA TYR A 221 2.55 10.05 14.07
C TYR A 221 1.95 11.43 14.38
N MET A 222 0.77 11.73 13.81
CA MET A 222 0.02 12.96 14.09
C MET A 222 -0.44 13.03 15.55
N MET A 223 -0.83 11.90 16.14
CA MET A 223 -1.17 11.78 17.57
C MET A 223 0.05 11.91 18.50
N GLY A 224 1.27 11.91 17.97
CA GLY A 224 2.50 11.88 18.78
C GLY A 224 2.83 10.49 19.37
N ARG A 225 2.13 9.43 18.96
CA ARG A 225 2.40 8.04 19.33
C ARG A 225 3.50 7.47 18.43
N LEU A 226 4.71 8.01 18.60
CA LEU A 226 5.82 7.83 17.66
C LEU A 226 6.36 6.40 17.64
N ASP A 227 6.50 5.74 18.79
CA ASP A 227 7.00 4.35 18.84
C ASP A 227 6.04 3.39 18.12
N GLU A 228 4.74 3.58 18.28
CA GLU A 228 3.72 2.78 17.58
C GLU A 228 3.73 3.06 16.08
N SER A 229 3.80 4.33 15.69
CA SER A 229 3.96 4.72 14.27
C SER A 229 5.20 4.07 13.65
N LYS A 230 6.34 4.10 14.35
CA LYS A 230 7.58 3.44 13.93
C LYS A 230 7.35 1.94 13.73
N LYS A 231 6.77 1.26 14.73
CA LYS A 231 6.49 -0.19 14.67
C LYS A 231 5.66 -0.54 13.45
N TRP A 232 4.58 0.21 13.19
CA TRP A 232 3.75 0.00 12.00
C TRP A 232 4.54 0.19 10.69
N CYS A 233 5.33 1.26 10.56
CA CYS A 233 6.16 1.44 9.36
C CYS A 233 7.16 0.29 9.18
N GLU A 234 7.77 -0.21 10.26
CA GLU A 234 8.72 -1.33 10.19
C GLU A 234 8.04 -2.63 9.73
N GLU A 235 6.85 -2.96 10.24
CA GLU A 235 6.09 -4.13 9.77
C GLU A 235 5.65 -4.00 8.31
N ILE A 236 5.21 -2.81 7.89
CA ILE A 236 4.90 -2.53 6.48
C ILE A 236 6.12 -2.80 5.59
N LEU A 237 7.31 -2.33 6.01
CA LEU A 237 8.53 -2.48 5.22
C LEU A 237 9.10 -3.90 5.23
N LYS A 238 8.72 -4.75 6.19
CA LYS A 238 8.96 -6.20 6.11
C LYS A 238 8.11 -6.84 5.01
N ALA A 239 6.85 -6.41 4.86
CA ALA A 239 5.92 -6.95 3.88
C ALA A 239 6.17 -6.42 2.45
N LYS A 240 6.47 -5.12 2.31
CA LYS A 240 6.74 -4.44 1.03
C LYS A 240 7.90 -3.45 1.20
N PRO A 241 9.16 -3.90 1.04
CA PRO A 241 10.35 -3.05 1.24
C PRO A 241 10.40 -1.79 0.36
N TRP A 242 9.73 -1.82 -0.80
CA TRP A 242 9.65 -0.71 -1.75
C TRP A 242 8.48 0.26 -1.48
N HIS A 243 7.76 0.13 -0.36
CA HIS A 243 6.64 1.03 -0.03
C HIS A 243 7.13 2.44 0.35
N ILE A 244 7.17 3.34 -0.65
CA ILE A 244 7.77 4.68 -0.56
C ILE A 244 7.18 5.53 0.57
N GLY A 245 5.87 5.40 0.84
CA GLY A 245 5.20 6.08 1.95
C GLY A 245 5.69 5.66 3.32
N ALA A 246 5.97 4.37 3.50
CA ALA A 246 6.42 3.85 4.79
C ALA A 246 7.91 4.13 5.01
N LEU A 247 8.72 4.09 3.94
CA LEU A 247 10.13 4.50 3.97
C LEU A 247 10.28 5.97 4.39
N SER A 248 9.48 6.86 3.80
CA SER A 248 9.50 8.28 4.19
C SER A 248 8.93 8.49 5.59
N GLY A 249 7.82 7.82 5.92
CA GLY A 249 7.19 7.88 7.24
C GLY A 249 8.13 7.47 8.37
N VAL A 250 8.81 6.33 8.25
CA VAL A 250 9.71 5.85 9.32
C VAL A 250 10.90 6.77 9.54
N VAL A 251 11.43 7.41 8.48
CA VAL A 251 12.49 8.42 8.62
C VAL A 251 12.00 9.61 9.42
N MET A 252 10.81 10.13 9.10
CA MET A 252 10.22 11.25 9.84
C MET A 252 9.97 10.90 11.32
N VAL A 253 9.50 9.69 11.59
CA VAL A 253 9.29 9.19 12.96
C VAL A 253 10.63 9.12 13.71
N CYS A 254 11.67 8.55 13.11
CA CYS A 254 13.00 8.47 13.71
C CYS A 254 13.58 9.87 14.00
N MET A 255 13.42 10.82 13.07
CA MET A 255 13.83 12.21 13.29
C MET A 255 13.13 12.81 14.51
N LYS A 256 11.82 12.60 14.65
CA LYS A 256 11.04 13.15 15.77
C LYS A 256 11.33 12.46 17.11
N LEU A 257 11.79 11.21 17.08
CA LEU A 257 12.30 10.46 18.24
C LEU A 257 13.76 10.81 18.60
N ASN A 258 14.46 11.61 17.79
CA ASN A 258 15.92 11.79 17.86
C ASN A 258 16.71 10.46 17.77
N ASP A 259 16.20 9.51 16.98
CA ASP A 259 16.86 8.24 16.67
C ASP A 259 17.74 8.40 15.42
N GLU A 260 18.95 8.94 15.61
CA GLU A 260 19.91 9.22 14.52
C GLU A 260 20.27 7.96 13.72
N GLU A 261 20.48 6.83 14.40
CA GLU A 261 20.78 5.54 13.76
C GLU A 261 19.63 5.09 12.87
N GLY A 262 18.39 5.21 13.37
CA GLY A 262 17.17 4.94 12.61
C GLY A 262 17.03 5.83 11.38
N VAL A 263 17.30 7.13 11.50
CA VAL A 263 17.29 8.07 10.37
C VAL A 263 18.26 7.62 9.29
N ILE A 264 19.52 7.34 9.63
CA ILE A 264 20.54 6.91 8.66
C ILE A 264 20.14 5.59 8.00
N LYS A 265 19.74 4.60 8.82
CA LYS A 265 19.33 3.27 8.35
C LYS A 265 18.19 3.37 7.34
N TRP A 266 17.12 4.07 7.67
CA TRP A 266 15.93 4.11 6.83
C TRP A 266 16.05 5.08 5.65
N ALA A 267 16.75 6.21 5.81
CA ALA A 267 16.98 7.15 4.71
C ALA A 267 17.81 6.53 3.59
N SER A 268 18.79 5.67 3.92
CA SER A 268 19.58 4.94 2.92
C SER A 268 18.76 3.95 2.07
N LYS A 269 17.57 3.55 2.54
CA LYS A 269 16.62 2.69 1.83
C LYS A 269 15.56 3.48 1.06
N GLY A 270 15.46 4.78 1.31
CA GLY A 270 14.49 5.67 0.66
C GLY A 270 14.79 5.88 -0.82
N LEU A 271 13.76 6.25 -1.58
CA LEU A 271 13.89 6.60 -3.00
C LEU A 271 14.84 7.81 -3.15
N PRO A 272 16.02 7.67 -3.80
CA PRO A 272 16.94 8.79 -3.95
C PRO A 272 16.33 9.90 -4.81
N ARG A 273 16.64 11.16 -4.54
CA ARG A 273 16.17 12.28 -5.37
C ARG A 273 16.67 12.14 -6.81
N LEU A 274 15.95 12.69 -7.77
CA LEU A 274 16.39 12.71 -9.17
C LEU A 274 17.31 13.93 -9.41
N THR A 275 18.59 13.78 -9.10
CA THR A 275 19.63 14.80 -9.34
C THR A 275 20.84 14.17 -10.02
N PRO A 276 21.68 14.93 -10.75
CA PRO A 276 22.88 14.38 -11.39
C PRO A 276 23.79 13.59 -10.44
N GLN A 277 23.87 13.99 -9.16
CA GLN A 277 24.73 13.36 -8.14
C GLN A 277 24.17 12.04 -7.60
N THR A 278 22.89 11.78 -7.81
CA THR A 278 22.18 10.63 -7.22
C THR A 278 21.66 9.65 -8.27
N LEU A 279 21.97 9.82 -9.56
CA LEU A 279 21.49 8.96 -10.65
C LEU A 279 21.90 7.50 -10.45
N ASP A 280 23.16 7.23 -10.11
CA ASP A 280 23.64 5.86 -9.89
C ASP A 280 22.97 5.21 -8.68
N ALA A 281 22.80 5.99 -7.59
CA ALA A 281 22.08 5.52 -6.41
C ALA A 281 20.60 5.24 -6.72
N ARG A 282 19.96 6.10 -7.54
CA ARG A 282 18.58 5.93 -8.00
C ARG A 282 18.44 4.66 -8.84
N ARG A 283 19.36 4.43 -9.79
CA ARG A 283 19.40 3.19 -10.58
C ARG A 283 19.53 1.95 -9.70
N ALA A 284 20.50 1.96 -8.78
CA ALA A 284 20.71 0.84 -7.85
C ALA A 284 19.46 0.59 -6.99
N TRP A 285 18.79 1.66 -6.52
CA TRP A 285 17.53 1.56 -5.80
C TRP A 285 16.43 0.92 -6.66
N VAL A 286 16.26 1.37 -7.90
CA VAL A 286 15.25 0.83 -8.83
C VAL A 286 15.50 -0.64 -9.12
N THR A 287 16.75 -1.03 -9.45
CA THR A 287 17.11 -2.44 -9.68
C THR A 287 16.79 -3.29 -8.45
N THR A 288 17.28 -2.88 -7.27
CA THR A 288 17.08 -3.63 -6.02
C THR A 288 15.60 -3.85 -5.70
N ASN A 289 14.79 -2.79 -5.79
CA ASN A 289 13.37 -2.87 -5.44
C ASN A 289 12.54 -3.59 -6.52
N THR A 290 12.93 -3.47 -7.78
CA THR A 290 12.32 -4.23 -8.88
C THR A 290 12.58 -5.73 -8.73
N ASP A 291 13.82 -6.11 -8.40
CA ASP A 291 14.21 -7.51 -8.20
C ASP A 291 13.51 -8.11 -6.97
N GLU A 292 13.39 -7.35 -5.88
CA GLU A 292 12.67 -7.76 -4.68
C GLU A 292 11.16 -7.94 -4.95
N ALA A 293 10.55 -7.04 -5.73
CA ALA A 293 9.15 -7.17 -6.14
C ALA A 293 8.92 -8.39 -7.05
N LYS A 294 9.83 -8.64 -8.00
CA LYS A 294 9.79 -9.85 -8.85
C LYS A 294 9.97 -11.13 -8.02
N ARG A 295 10.90 -11.14 -7.07
CA ARG A 295 11.12 -12.26 -6.16
C ARG A 295 9.85 -12.56 -5.36
N LYS A 296 9.17 -11.52 -4.86
CA LYS A 296 7.91 -11.67 -4.14
C LYS A 296 6.79 -12.23 -5.02
N LEU A 297 6.68 -11.75 -6.27
CA LEU A 297 5.72 -12.30 -7.23
C LEU A 297 5.98 -13.79 -7.48
N LEU A 298 7.23 -14.18 -7.75
CA LEU A 298 7.62 -15.58 -7.96
C LEU A 298 7.34 -16.46 -6.73
N GLU A 299 7.65 -15.96 -5.53
CA GLU A 299 7.36 -16.64 -4.27
C GLU A 299 5.85 -16.95 -4.13
N MET A 300 5.01 -15.97 -4.44
CA MET A 300 3.55 -16.14 -4.41
C MET A 300 3.04 -17.09 -5.50
N GLU A 301 3.66 -17.10 -6.68
CA GLU A 301 3.33 -18.05 -7.75
C GLU A 301 3.65 -19.49 -7.37
N GLU A 302 4.81 -19.72 -6.74
CA GLU A 302 5.22 -21.05 -6.28
C GLU A 302 4.34 -21.54 -5.11
N ILE A 303 3.95 -20.64 -4.20
CA ILE A 303 2.94 -20.94 -3.17
C ILE A 303 1.63 -21.38 -3.80
N ASN A 304 1.11 -20.61 -4.76
CA ASN A 304 -0.12 -20.96 -5.46
C ASN A 304 -0.03 -22.32 -6.15
N LYS A 305 1.06 -22.57 -6.87
CA LYS A 305 1.28 -23.83 -7.57
C LYS A 305 1.20 -25.03 -6.62
N ARG A 306 1.92 -24.97 -5.49
CA ARG A 306 1.88 -26.03 -4.46
C ARG A 306 0.49 -26.22 -3.87
N LEU A 307 -0.27 -25.14 -3.67
CA LEU A 307 -1.65 -25.24 -3.18
C LEU A 307 -2.59 -25.96 -4.15
N PHE A 308 -2.37 -25.83 -5.46
CA PHE A 308 -3.16 -26.54 -6.48
C PHE A 308 -2.72 -28.01 -6.61
N GLU A 309 -1.42 -28.31 -6.56
CA GLU A 309 -0.91 -29.69 -6.61
C GLU A 309 -1.47 -30.55 -5.45
N VAL A 310 -1.45 -30.03 -4.21
CA VAL A 310 -2.03 -30.72 -3.05
C VAL A 310 -3.55 -30.94 -3.19
N ALA A 311 -4.25 -30.03 -3.88
CA ALA A 311 -5.68 -30.18 -4.10
C ALA A 311 -5.97 -31.34 -5.06
N ASP A 312 -5.16 -31.50 -6.12
CA ASP A 312 -5.32 -32.58 -7.09
C ASP A 312 -4.99 -33.97 -6.48
N GLU A 313 -3.96 -34.04 -5.62
CA GLU A 313 -3.60 -35.28 -4.91
C GLU A 313 -4.74 -35.77 -3.99
N ASN A 314 -5.33 -34.87 -3.19
CA ASN A 314 -6.43 -35.22 -2.28
C ASN A 314 -7.70 -35.70 -3.02
N VAL A 315 -8.01 -35.12 -4.19
CA VAL A 315 -9.14 -35.57 -5.03
C VAL A 315 -8.89 -36.98 -5.58
N SER A 316 -7.64 -37.31 -5.89
CA SER A 316 -7.29 -38.64 -6.39
C SER A 316 -7.41 -39.75 -5.33
N GLU A 317 -7.11 -39.42 -4.06
CA GLU A 317 -7.23 -40.37 -2.95
C GLU A 317 -8.71 -40.62 -2.55
N GLU A 318 -9.56 -39.59 -2.51
CA GLU A 318 -10.99 -39.76 -2.19
C GLU A 318 -11.76 -40.58 -3.26
N CYS A 319 -11.39 -40.47 -4.54
CA CYS A 319 -11.98 -41.28 -5.61
C CYS A 319 -11.57 -42.77 -5.57
N SER A 320 -10.48 -43.11 -4.88
CA SER A 320 -9.99 -44.49 -4.78
C SER A 320 -10.69 -45.33 -3.70
N GLY A 321 -11.51 -44.70 -2.84
CA GLY A 321 -12.27 -45.36 -1.77
C GLY A 321 -13.60 -45.99 -2.18
N CYS A 322 -14.06 -45.80 -3.42
CA CYS A 322 -15.29 -46.39 -3.95
C CYS A 322 -15.02 -47.72 -4.67
N THR A 323 -14.45 -48.71 -3.97
CA THR A 323 -14.52 -50.10 -4.42
C THR A 323 -15.66 -50.81 -3.71
N ASP A 324 -16.65 -51.18 -4.52
CA ASP A 324 -17.48 -52.38 -4.39
C ASP A 324 -18.71 -52.34 -3.45
N SER A 325 -19.76 -51.65 -3.92
CA SER A 325 -21.12 -52.18 -3.79
C SER A 325 -21.78 -52.10 -5.16
N GLY A 326 -21.68 -53.21 -5.91
CA GLY A 326 -22.18 -53.31 -7.26
C GLY A 326 -23.67 -52.99 -7.38
N ASP A 327 -23.98 -52.03 -8.24
CA ASP A 327 -25.21 -52.06 -9.02
C ASP A 327 -24.88 -51.60 -10.44
N SER A 328 -24.63 -52.58 -11.31
CA SER A 328 -24.21 -52.39 -12.69
C SER A 328 -25.46 -52.19 -13.54
N SER A 329 -26.00 -50.98 -13.51
CA SER A 329 -27.09 -50.57 -14.37
C SER A 329 -27.17 -49.04 -14.39
N VAL A 330 -26.47 -48.43 -15.36
CA VAL A 330 -26.90 -47.29 -16.19
C VAL A 330 -25.63 -46.64 -16.75
N ILE A 331 -25.20 -47.15 -17.91
CA ILE A 331 -24.40 -46.41 -18.89
C ILE A 331 -25.40 -45.98 -19.96
N SER A 332 -25.61 -44.67 -20.14
CA SER A 332 -25.79 -44.08 -21.47
C SER A 332 -25.86 -42.55 -21.38
N GLU A 333 -25.25 -41.91 -22.39
CA GLU A 333 -25.38 -40.50 -22.76
C GLU A 333 -24.56 -39.48 -21.96
N TYR A 334 -23.27 -39.36 -22.31
CA TYR A 334 -22.64 -38.03 -22.48
C TYR A 334 -21.47 -38.14 -23.47
N SER A 335 -21.82 -38.35 -24.74
CA SER A 335 -20.92 -38.23 -25.88
C SER A 335 -21.54 -37.29 -26.91
N ALA A 336 -21.62 -36.01 -26.59
CA ALA A 336 -21.85 -34.95 -27.56
C ALA A 336 -21.37 -33.65 -26.93
N TRP A 337 -20.27 -33.10 -27.44
CA TRP A 337 -19.85 -31.69 -27.52
C TRP A 337 -18.32 -31.70 -27.79
N GLN A 338 -17.97 -31.97 -29.05
CA GLN A 338 -16.75 -31.51 -29.71
C GLN A 338 -17.14 -30.55 -30.81
#